data_AF-A0AAV5BDE8-F1
#
_entry.id   AF-A0AAV5BDE8-F1
#
_cell.length_a   1.000
_cell.length_b   1.000
_cell.length_c   1.000
_cell.angle_alpha   90.00
_cell.angle_beta   90.00
_cell.angle_gamma   90.00
#
_symmetry.space_group_name_H-M   'P 1'
#
loop_
_entity.id
_entity.type
_entity.pdbx_description
1 polymer ?
#
loop_
_entity_poly.entity_id
_entity_poly.type
_entity_poly.pdbx_seq_one_letter_code
_entity_poly.pdbx_strand_id
1 'polypeptide(L)'
;MKNTRKGTWLIYTGILLIAAALIVQIVSHQNDAIKTAWARQTVSVMESSNKGQLSDTPYMGVLRIPALDLQLPVFSTYSQRAMEQAPCLYMNDSGHMILCAHNADCHFGRIDTSRFRYEYRVVQPDEVERMTDTSYALTLFTCTPYGQARITVRACMCQSSERI
;
A
#
# COMPACT_ATOMS: atom_id res chain seq x y z
N MET A 1 3.74 55.12 17.69
CA MET A 1 3.59 53.77 18.31
C MET A 1 2.35 53.05 17.76
N LYS A 2 2.39 52.48 16.55
CA LYS A 2 1.28 51.70 15.97
C LYS A 2 1.80 50.65 14.98
N ASN A 3 2.40 49.56 15.45
CA ASN A 3 2.68 48.40 14.58
C ASN A 3 2.78 47.04 15.29
N THR A 4 2.68 46.99 16.62
CA THR A 4 2.78 45.74 17.41
C THR A 4 1.57 44.83 17.25
N ARG A 5 0.34 45.37 17.14
CA ARG A 5 -0.90 44.57 16.98
C ARG A 5 -0.92 43.71 15.71
N LYS A 6 -0.34 44.19 14.60
CA LYS A 6 -0.30 43.44 13.34
C LYS A 6 0.71 42.28 13.40
N GLY A 7 1.87 42.52 14.01
CA GLY A 7 2.89 41.47 14.21
C GLY A 7 2.41 40.36 15.15
N THR A 8 1.74 40.70 16.25
CA THR A 8 1.19 39.72 17.18
C THR A 8 0.10 38.86 16.55
N TRP A 9 -0.75 39.43 15.68
CA TRP A 9 -1.76 38.67 14.96
C TRP A 9 -1.15 37.65 13.99
N LEU A 10 -0.10 38.03 13.26
CA LEU A 10 0.64 37.13 12.37
C LEU A 10 1.29 35.95 13.12
N ILE A 11 1.78 36.19 14.34
CA ILE A 11 2.35 35.14 15.19
C ILE A 11 1.27 34.14 15.61
N TYR A 12 0.10 34.61 16.08
CA TYR A 12 -0.99 33.71 16.48
C TYR A 12 -1.57 32.92 15.30
N THR A 13 -1.69 33.55 14.12
CA THR A 13 -2.12 32.81 12.92
C THR A 13 -1.09 31.76 12.52
N GLY A 14 0.21 32.06 12.65
CA GLY A 14 1.28 31.10 12.38
C GLY A 14 1.25 29.90 13.34
N ILE A 15 1.10 30.15 14.65
CA ILE A 15 0.97 29.09 15.67
C ILE A 15 -0.27 28.24 15.40
N LEU A 16 -1.40 28.85 15.05
CA LEU A 16 -2.63 28.13 14.72
C LEU A 16 -2.45 27.19 13.51
N LEU A 17 -1.79 27.66 12.44
CA LEU A 17 -1.53 26.85 11.25
C LEU A 17 -0.58 25.68 11.55
N ILE A 18 0.46 25.90 12.35
CA ILE A 18 1.38 24.84 12.79
C ILE A 18 0.62 23.81 13.64
N ALA A 19 -0.20 24.25 14.59
CA ALA A 19 -1.00 23.35 15.41
C ALA A 19 -1.98 22.52 14.57
N ALA A 20 -2.66 23.15 13.60
CA ALA A 20 -3.55 22.45 12.67
C ALA A 20 -2.81 21.39 11.84
N ALA A 21 -1.62 21.71 11.32
CA ALA A 21 -0.80 20.76 10.57
C ALA A 21 -0.35 19.56 11.43
N LEU A 22 0.06 19.82 12.68
CA LEU A 22 0.41 18.76 13.63
C LEU A 22 -0.78 17.85 13.95
N ILE A 23 -1.97 18.41 14.13
CA ILE A 23 -3.21 17.64 14.35
C ILE A 23 -3.48 16.73 13.15
N VAL A 24 -3.41 17.26 11.93
CA VAL A 24 -3.60 16.46 10.71
C VAL A 24 -2.59 15.32 10.64
N GLN A 25 -1.32 15.58 10.97
CA GLN A 25 -0.27 14.57 10.94
C GLN A 25 -0.47 13.48 12.01
N ILE A 26 -0.91 13.86 13.22
CA ILE A 26 -1.26 12.91 14.28
C ILE A 26 -2.43 12.03 13.85
N VAL A 27 -3.49 12.61 13.30
CA VAL A 27 -4.66 11.87 12.82
C VAL A 27 -4.27 10.90 11.70
N SER A 28 -3.43 11.33 10.76
CA SER A 28 -2.91 10.45 9.68
C SER A 28 -2.14 9.26 10.27
N HIS A 29 -1.22 9.51 11.20
CA HIS A 29 -0.41 8.45 11.81
C HIS A 29 -1.26 7.48 12.65
N GLN A 30 -2.30 7.98 13.33
CA GLN A 30 -3.25 7.14 14.04
C GLN A 30 -4.04 6.24 13.08
N ASN A 31 -4.48 6.79 11.93
CA ASN A 31 -5.20 6.03 10.92
C ASN A 31 -4.33 4.89 10.35
N ASP A 32 -3.06 5.15 10.05
CA ASP A 32 -2.12 4.13 9.56
C ASP A 32 -1.87 3.03 10.61
N ALA A 33 -1.75 3.40 11.89
CA ALA A 33 -1.60 2.45 12.98
C ALA A 33 -2.83 1.55 13.15
N ILE A 34 -4.05 2.12 13.06
CA ILE A 34 -5.31 1.37 13.12
C ILE A 34 -5.41 0.38 11.96
N LYS A 35 -5.12 0.83 10.73
CA LYS A 35 -5.12 -0.04 9.54
C LYS A 35 -4.11 -1.17 9.65
N THR A 36 -2.91 -0.87 10.17
CA THR A 36 -1.86 -1.88 10.38
C THR A 36 -2.28 -2.90 11.44
N ALA A 37 -2.88 -2.47 12.55
CA ALA A 37 -3.38 -3.35 13.60
C ALA A 37 -4.50 -4.27 13.07
N TRP A 38 -5.45 -3.70 12.33
CA TRP A 38 -6.51 -4.45 11.66
C TRP A 38 -5.93 -5.50 10.70
N ALA A 39 -4.96 -5.11 9.86
CA ALA A 39 -4.33 -6.03 8.92
C ALA A 39 -3.65 -7.20 9.62
N ARG A 40 -2.90 -6.95 10.71
CA ARG A 40 -2.25 -8.00 11.52
C ARG A 40 -3.27 -8.95 12.14
N GLN A 41 -4.35 -8.42 12.71
CA GLN A 41 -5.42 -9.23 13.28
C GLN A 41 -6.08 -10.11 12.21
N THR A 42 -6.45 -9.52 11.06
CA THR A 42 -7.04 -10.26 9.93
C THR A 42 -6.10 -11.37 9.46
N VAL A 43 -4.82 -11.09 9.32
CA VAL A 43 -3.85 -12.10 8.93
C VAL A 43 -3.70 -13.19 9.99
N SER A 44 -3.64 -12.86 11.28
CA SER A 44 -3.60 -13.89 12.34
C SER A 44 -4.84 -14.79 12.30
N VAL A 45 -6.01 -14.23 12.01
CA VAL A 45 -7.24 -15.00 11.82
C VAL A 45 -7.10 -15.89 10.60
N MET A 46 -6.68 -15.36 9.45
CA MET A 46 -6.49 -16.15 8.22
C MET A 46 -5.50 -17.30 8.40
N GLU A 47 -4.39 -17.07 9.11
CA GLU A 47 -3.38 -18.11 9.38
C GLU A 47 -3.90 -19.16 10.37
N SER A 48 -4.75 -18.77 11.33
CA SER A 48 -5.41 -19.70 12.24
C SER A 48 -6.56 -20.46 11.58
N SER A 49 -7.26 -19.82 10.64
CA SER A 49 -8.41 -20.36 9.95
C SER A 49 -8.03 -21.29 8.81
N ASN A 50 -6.81 -21.22 8.25
CA ASN A 50 -6.57 -21.99 7.05
C ASN A 50 -5.16 -22.53 6.71
N LYS A 51 -5.09 -23.87 6.70
CA LYS A 51 -4.15 -24.72 5.95
C LYS A 51 -4.82 -25.47 4.76
N GLY A 52 -6.05 -25.15 4.33
CA GLY A 52 -6.76 -25.91 3.27
C GLY A 52 -7.98 -25.35 2.49
N GLN A 53 -8.77 -24.37 2.95
CA GLN A 53 -9.94 -23.81 2.26
C GLN A 53 -10.20 -22.31 2.58
N LEU A 54 -9.84 -21.39 1.66
CA LEU A 54 -10.22 -19.95 1.72
C LEU A 54 -11.53 -19.68 0.95
N SER A 55 -12.24 -20.70 0.47
CA SER A 55 -13.25 -20.57 -0.61
C SER A 55 -14.48 -19.72 -0.27
N ASP A 56 -14.71 -19.41 1.01
CA ASP A 56 -15.84 -18.58 1.46
C ASP A 56 -15.40 -17.24 2.08
N THR A 57 -14.10 -16.94 2.04
CA THR A 57 -13.56 -15.67 2.52
C THR A 57 -13.33 -14.72 1.34
N PRO A 58 -13.52 -13.39 1.50
CA PRO A 58 -13.25 -12.42 0.44
C PRO A 58 -11.75 -12.22 0.19
N TYR A 59 -10.89 -13.10 0.72
CA TYR A 59 -9.44 -12.97 0.71
C TYR A 59 -8.81 -14.05 -0.16
N MET A 60 -7.85 -13.62 -0.98
CA MET A 60 -7.02 -14.49 -1.80
C MET A 60 -5.84 -15.07 -1.02
N GLY A 61 -5.28 -14.31 -0.07
CA GLY A 61 -4.13 -14.73 0.70
C GLY A 61 -3.48 -13.60 1.48
N VAL A 62 -2.20 -13.76 1.80
CA VAL A 62 -1.41 -12.80 2.59
C VAL A 62 -0.19 -12.38 1.78
N LEU A 63 -0.02 -11.07 1.59
CA LEU A 63 1.18 -10.48 1.01
C LEU A 63 2.14 -10.09 2.14
N ARG A 64 3.38 -10.58 2.06
CA ARG A 64 4.46 -10.26 3.01
C ARG A 64 5.61 -9.59 2.28
N ILE A 65 6.00 -8.41 2.73
CA ILE A 65 7.21 -7.71 2.27
C ILE A 65 8.10 -7.44 3.49
N PRO A 66 8.94 -8.41 3.91
CA PRO A 66 9.69 -8.33 5.15
C PRO A 66 10.59 -7.09 5.26
N ALA A 67 11.20 -6.65 4.17
CA ALA A 67 12.09 -5.49 4.22
C ALA A 67 11.35 -4.14 4.43
N LEU A 68 10.01 -4.14 4.36
CA LEU A 68 9.17 -2.99 4.72
C LEU A 68 8.45 -3.16 6.07
N ASP A 69 8.62 -4.31 6.75
CA ASP A 69 7.77 -4.73 7.87
C ASP A 69 6.27 -4.70 7.51
N LEU A 70 5.95 -5.16 6.29
CA LEU A 70 4.61 -5.11 5.73
C LEU A 70 4.01 -6.51 5.61
N GLN A 71 2.82 -6.69 6.18
CA GLN A 71 2.03 -7.92 6.12
C GLN A 71 0.57 -7.54 5.96
N LEU A 72 0.00 -7.85 4.80
CA LEU A 72 -1.34 -7.40 4.41
C LEU A 72 -2.19 -8.57 3.93
N PRO A 73 -3.46 -8.66 4.35
CA PRO A 73 -4.41 -9.55 3.68
C PRO A 73 -4.65 -9.02 2.26
N VAL A 74 -4.85 -9.94 1.30
CA VAL A 74 -5.13 -9.58 -0.09
C VAL A 74 -6.58 -9.96 -0.39
N PHE A 75 -7.39 -8.99 -0.81
CA PHE A 75 -8.76 -9.26 -1.26
C PHE A 75 -8.76 -10.00 -2.60
N SER A 76 -9.68 -10.94 -2.78
CA SER A 76 -9.82 -11.72 -4.02
C SER A 76 -10.39 -10.93 -5.19
N THR A 77 -11.04 -9.80 -4.92
CA THR A 77 -11.59 -8.90 -5.94
C THR A 77 -11.28 -7.45 -5.62
N TYR A 78 -11.31 -6.62 -6.67
CA TYR A 78 -11.15 -5.18 -6.54
C TYR A 78 -12.49 -4.48 -6.29
N SER A 79 -12.51 -3.60 -5.30
CA SER A 79 -13.50 -2.53 -5.17
C SER A 79 -12.85 -1.31 -4.52
N GLN A 80 -13.39 -0.11 -4.73
CA GLN A 80 -12.86 1.10 -4.11
C GLN A 80 -12.79 0.99 -2.58
N ARG A 81 -13.84 0.43 -1.96
CA ARG A 81 -13.89 0.21 -0.50
C ARG A 81 -12.89 -0.84 -0.02
N ALA A 82 -12.66 -1.90 -0.80
CA ALA A 82 -11.68 -2.92 -0.45
C ALA A 82 -10.26 -2.35 -0.51
N MET A 83 -9.95 -1.57 -1.54
CA MET A 83 -8.62 -0.97 -1.74
C MET A 83 -8.24 0.03 -0.62
N GLU A 84 -9.22 0.72 -0.03
CA GLU A 84 -9.01 1.60 1.13
C GLU A 84 -8.47 0.86 2.37
N GLN A 85 -8.78 -0.44 2.46
CA GLN A 85 -8.46 -1.31 3.59
C GLN A 85 -7.19 -2.12 3.34
N ALA A 86 -7.09 -2.80 2.20
CA ALA A 86 -5.97 -3.69 1.89
C ALA A 86 -5.73 -3.84 0.37
N PRO A 87 -4.59 -4.42 -0.03
CA PRO A 87 -4.33 -4.77 -1.43
C PRO A 87 -5.43 -5.67 -2.00
N CYS A 88 -5.73 -5.47 -3.27
CA CYS A 88 -6.72 -6.24 -4.00
C CYS A 88 -6.07 -6.98 -5.17
N LEU A 89 -6.59 -8.17 -5.47
CA LEU A 89 -6.29 -8.85 -6.72
C LEU A 89 -6.92 -8.09 -7.89
N TYR A 90 -6.08 -7.62 -8.81
CA TYR A 90 -6.51 -6.97 -10.04
C TYR A 90 -6.68 -7.99 -11.17
N MET A 91 -5.69 -8.88 -11.33
CA MET A 91 -5.67 -9.91 -12.36
C MET A 91 -4.89 -11.13 -11.86
N ASN A 92 -5.34 -12.32 -12.25
CA ASN A 92 -4.59 -13.55 -12.11
C ASN A 92 -4.80 -14.37 -13.38
N ASP A 93 -3.83 -14.32 -14.29
CA ASP A 93 -3.91 -15.01 -15.56
C ASP A 93 -2.57 -15.64 -15.92
N SER A 94 -2.59 -16.86 -16.47
CA SER A 94 -1.41 -17.55 -17.00
C SER A 94 -0.18 -17.58 -16.06
N GLY A 95 -0.41 -17.65 -14.74
CA GLY A 95 0.65 -17.65 -13.73
C GLY A 95 1.22 -16.27 -13.39
N HIS A 96 0.65 -15.19 -13.95
CA HIS A 96 0.94 -13.80 -13.62
C HIS A 96 -0.14 -13.22 -12.72
N MET A 97 0.28 -12.75 -11.56
CA MET A 97 -0.60 -12.12 -10.57
C MET A 97 -0.33 -10.63 -10.49
N ILE A 98 -1.40 -9.83 -10.53
CA ILE A 98 -1.32 -8.38 -10.39
C ILE A 98 -2.10 -7.96 -9.15
N LEU A 99 -1.41 -7.31 -8.21
CA LEU A 99 -1.99 -6.76 -6.99
C LEU A 99 -1.96 -5.23 -7.02
N CYS A 100 -3.06 -4.60 -6.62
CA CYS A 100 -3.18 -3.15 -6.54
C CYS A 100 -3.42 -2.69 -5.10
N ALA A 101 -2.84 -1.55 -4.72
CA ALA A 101 -3.11 -0.90 -3.43
C ALA A 101 -2.88 0.61 -3.50
N HIS A 102 -3.36 1.35 -2.49
CA HIS A 102 -3.07 2.78 -2.37
C HIS A 102 -1.60 3.06 -2.08
N ASN A 103 -1.19 4.28 -2.41
CA ASN A 103 0.14 4.82 -2.17
C ASN A 103 0.31 5.31 -0.72
N ALA A 104 -0.30 4.61 0.24
CA ALA A 104 -0.20 4.91 1.66
C ALA A 104 0.96 4.12 2.27
N ASP A 105 1.57 4.63 3.34
CA ASP A 105 2.68 3.97 4.03
C ASP A 105 2.29 2.62 4.65
N CYS A 106 1.03 2.49 5.06
CA CYS A 106 0.44 1.23 5.52
C CYS A 106 0.10 0.25 4.37
N HIS A 107 0.26 0.67 3.10
CA HIS A 107 0.04 -0.11 1.88
C HIS A 107 1.32 -0.12 1.02
N PHE A 108 1.27 0.35 -0.23
CA PHE A 108 2.38 0.27 -1.19
C PHE A 108 3.21 1.56 -1.28
N GLY A 109 2.94 2.57 -0.46
CA GLY A 109 3.64 3.85 -0.54
C GLY A 109 5.11 3.81 -0.16
N ARG A 110 5.53 2.78 0.59
CA ARG A 110 6.93 2.53 0.97
C ARG A 110 7.66 1.59 0.01
N ILE A 111 7.00 1.16 -1.08
CA ILE A 111 7.64 0.37 -2.13
C ILE A 111 8.48 1.34 -2.98
N ASP A 112 9.74 1.48 -2.59
CA ASP A 112 10.75 2.24 -3.34
C ASP A 112 11.85 1.33 -3.88
N THR A 113 12.29 1.67 -5.08
CA THR A 113 13.36 1.11 -5.90
C THR A 113 14.68 0.91 -5.20
N SER A 114 15.01 1.80 -4.25
CA SER A 114 16.34 1.85 -3.66
C SER A 114 16.68 0.64 -2.78
N ARG A 115 15.66 -0.13 -2.37
CA ARG A 115 15.79 -1.18 -1.35
C ARG A 115 15.67 -2.61 -1.86
N PHE A 116 15.33 -2.84 -3.13
CA PHE A 116 15.01 -4.18 -3.62
C PHE A 116 15.63 -4.52 -4.99
N ARG A 117 15.95 -5.81 -5.20
CA ARG A 117 16.28 -6.38 -6.51
C ARG A 117 15.00 -6.75 -7.28
N TYR A 118 14.06 -5.83 -7.39
CA TYR A 118 12.87 -5.99 -8.21
C TYR A 118 12.94 -5.04 -9.40
N GLU A 119 12.33 -5.42 -10.51
CA GLU A 119 12.22 -4.48 -11.63
C GLU A 119 11.16 -3.43 -11.28
N TYR A 120 11.59 -2.18 -11.22
CA TYR A 120 10.71 -1.04 -11.03
C TYR A 120 10.45 -0.34 -12.35
N ARG A 121 9.19 0.05 -12.56
CA ARG A 121 8.80 0.83 -13.72
C ARG A 121 7.68 1.81 -13.38
N VAL A 122 7.77 3.02 -13.93
CA VAL A 122 6.67 3.98 -13.94
C VAL A 122 5.88 3.77 -15.21
N VAL A 123 4.57 3.59 -15.07
CA VAL A 123 3.64 3.28 -16.16
C VAL A 123 2.49 4.28 -16.12
N GLN A 124 2.03 4.76 -17.27
CA GLN A 124 0.88 5.65 -17.35
C GLN A 124 -0.43 4.88 -17.12
N PRO A 125 -1.50 5.53 -16.61
CA PRO A 125 -2.76 4.83 -16.31
C PRO A 125 -3.40 4.11 -17.50
N ASP A 126 -3.15 4.56 -18.73
CA ASP A 126 -3.67 4.01 -19.98
C ASP A 126 -2.79 2.92 -20.61
N GLU A 127 -1.56 2.71 -20.11
CA GLU A 127 -0.62 1.70 -20.59
C GLU A 127 -0.92 0.29 -20.01
N VAL A 128 -2.16 -0.19 -20.19
CA VAL A 128 -2.66 -1.46 -19.64
C VAL A 128 -1.84 -2.64 -20.14
N GLU A 129 -1.54 -2.70 -21.44
CA GLU A 129 -0.75 -3.79 -22.04
C GLU A 129 0.62 -3.93 -21.37
N ARG A 130 1.24 -2.80 -21.03
CA ARG A 130 2.51 -2.82 -20.30
C ARG A 130 2.28 -3.38 -18.91
N MET A 131 1.24 -2.97 -18.19
CA MET A 131 0.92 -3.47 -16.84
C MET A 131 0.66 -4.99 -16.82
N THR A 132 0.00 -5.52 -17.84
CA THR A 132 -0.42 -6.93 -17.96
C THR A 132 0.60 -7.83 -18.65
N ASP A 133 1.84 -7.38 -18.77
CA ASP A 133 2.95 -8.19 -19.29
C ASP A 133 3.19 -9.43 -18.43
N THR A 134 2.86 -10.60 -18.97
CA THR A 134 2.89 -11.91 -18.30
C THR A 134 4.29 -12.51 -18.22
N SER A 135 5.33 -11.78 -18.62
CA SER A 135 6.74 -12.21 -18.48
C SER A 135 7.19 -12.31 -17.00
N TYR A 136 6.34 -11.86 -16.06
CA TYR A 136 6.61 -11.85 -14.62
C TYR A 136 5.58 -12.69 -13.89
N ALA A 137 5.95 -13.20 -12.73
CA ALA A 137 5.01 -13.95 -11.90
C ALA A 137 4.14 -13.04 -11.03
N LEU A 138 4.68 -11.90 -10.58
CA LEU A 138 3.99 -10.96 -9.70
C LEU A 138 4.27 -9.52 -10.13
N THR A 139 3.21 -8.73 -10.28
CA THR A 139 3.26 -7.27 -10.39
C THR A 139 2.51 -6.65 -9.21
N LEU A 140 3.19 -5.81 -8.44
CA LEU A 140 2.57 -4.91 -7.47
C LEU A 140 2.46 -3.53 -8.11
N PHE A 141 1.30 -2.88 -8.02
CA PHE A 141 1.19 -1.50 -8.49
C PHE A 141 0.43 -0.57 -7.55
N THR A 142 0.82 0.70 -7.58
CA THR A 142 0.18 1.78 -6.84
C THR A 142 0.25 3.09 -7.62
N CYS A 143 -0.47 4.11 -7.18
CA CYS A 143 -0.35 5.46 -7.73
C CYS A 143 0.99 6.09 -7.35
N THR A 144 1.55 6.96 -8.19
CA THR A 144 2.58 7.90 -7.72
C THR A 144 1.99 8.83 -6.65
N PRO A 145 2.83 9.52 -5.85
CA PRO A 145 2.37 10.69 -5.12
C PRO A 145 1.61 11.62 -6.09
N TYR A 146 0.45 12.11 -5.68
CA TYR A 146 -0.48 12.93 -6.49
C TYR A 146 -1.20 12.23 -7.65
N GLY A 147 -1.05 10.92 -7.84
CA GLY A 147 -1.95 10.12 -8.69
C GLY A 147 -1.72 10.18 -10.20
N GLN A 148 -0.68 10.90 -10.65
CA GLN A 148 -0.43 11.18 -12.07
C GLN A 148 0.02 9.96 -12.88
N ALA A 149 0.79 9.05 -12.27
CA ALA A 149 1.21 7.81 -12.92
C ALA A 149 1.01 6.62 -11.98
N ARG A 150 1.47 5.44 -12.41
CA ARG A 150 1.51 4.21 -11.62
C ARG A 150 2.95 3.78 -11.41
N ILE A 151 3.26 3.44 -10.18
CA ILE A 151 4.47 2.74 -9.80
C ILE A 151 4.16 1.25 -9.92
N THR A 152 5.05 0.52 -10.61
CA THR A 152 4.97 -0.93 -10.73
C THR A 152 6.26 -1.55 -10.25
N VAL A 153 6.13 -2.64 -9.48
CA VAL A 153 7.24 -3.47 -9.03
C VAL A 153 6.97 -4.89 -9.44
N ARG A 154 7.93 -5.50 -10.14
CA ARG A 154 7.79 -6.83 -10.71
C ARG A 154 8.77 -7.80 -10.10
N ALA A 155 8.28 -9.01 -9.87
CA ALA A 155 9.06 -10.10 -9.33
C ALA A 155 8.87 -11.38 -10.16
N CYS A 156 9.95 -12.14 -10.28
CA CYS A 156 9.94 -13.49 -10.80
C CYS A 156 9.80 -14.48 -9.63
N MET A 157 9.27 -15.67 -9.91
CA MET A 157 9.27 -16.75 -8.92
C MET A 157 10.71 -17.11 -8.55
N CYS A 158 11.03 -17.04 -7.27
CA CYS A 158 12.22 -17.68 -6.72
C CYS A 158 11.76 -19.00 -6.09
N GLN A 159 12.41 -20.11 -6.44
CA GLN A 159 12.09 -21.39 -5.80
C GLN A 159 12.45 -21.32 -4.32
N SER A 160 11.53 -21.74 -3.46
CA SER A 160 11.77 -21.82 -2.02
C SER A 160 12.88 -22.84 -1.74
N SER A 161 14.05 -22.38 -1.27
CA SER A 161 14.98 -23.27 -0.57
C SER A 161 14.25 -23.78 0.66
N GLU A 162 13.99 -25.09 0.71
CA GLU A 162 13.48 -25.76 1.91
C GLU A 162 14.32 -25.30 3.10
N ARG A 163 13.64 -24.74 4.10
CA ARG A 163 14.22 -24.49 5.40
C ARG A 163 14.30 -25.86 6.07
N ILE A 164 15.49 -26.49 5.97
CA ILE A 164 15.89 -27.69 6.72
C ILE A 164 15.71 -27.41 8.22
#